data_AF-A0A3Q0DT90-F1
#
_entry.id   AF-A0A3Q0DT90-F1
#
_cell.length_a   1.000
_cell.length_b   1.000
_cell.length_c   1.000
_cell.angle_alpha   90.00
_cell.angle_beta   90.00
_cell.angle_gamma   90.00
#
_symmetry.space_group_name_H-M   'P 1'
#
loop_
_entity.id
_entity.type
_entity.pdbx_description
1 polymer ?
#
loop_
_entity_poly.entity_id
_entity_poly.type
_entity_poly.pdbx_seq_one_letter_code
_entity_poly.pdbx_strand_id
1 'polypeptide(L)'
;MASWFTARIQLLLLRALGFLMGLVIKAAVALGGPKFDSRTTRPVTEPLLLLSGVQLAKLIRQRKVKCIDVVQAYINRIKDVNPMINGIVKY
;
A
#
# COMPACT_ATOMS: atom_id res chain seq x y z
N MET A 1 -55.29 -2.60 5.99
CA MET A 1 -54.93 -3.71 5.09
C MET A 1 -54.04 -3.31 3.89
N ALA A 2 -53.57 -2.06 3.78
CA ALA A 2 -52.73 -1.61 2.64
C ALA A 2 -51.20 -1.60 2.90
N SER A 3 -50.74 -1.87 4.13
CA SER A 3 -49.34 -1.68 4.54
C SER A 3 -48.37 -2.76 4.03
N TRP A 4 -48.85 -3.97 3.72
CA TRP A 4 -47.98 -5.07 3.32
C TRP A 4 -47.60 -5.01 1.84
N PHE A 5 -48.51 -4.54 0.98
CA PHE A 5 -48.23 -4.30 -0.42
C PHE A 5 -47.24 -3.15 -0.60
N THR A 6 -47.41 -2.05 0.14
CA THR A 6 -46.46 -0.93 0.12
C THR A 6 -45.08 -1.35 0.64
N ALA A 7 -45.01 -2.18 1.69
CA ALA A 7 -43.74 -2.70 2.20
C ALA A 7 -42.99 -3.58 1.17
N ARG A 8 -43.72 -4.40 0.41
CA ARG A 8 -43.13 -5.22 -0.67
C ARG A 8 -42.63 -4.37 -1.83
N ILE A 9 -43.42 -3.38 -2.24
CA ILE A 9 -43.03 -2.43 -3.30
C ILE A 9 -41.81 -1.62 -2.84
N GLN A 10 -41.79 -1.16 -1.58
CA GLN A 10 -40.68 -0.42 -0.99
C GLN A 10 -39.40 -1.26 -0.89
N LEU A 11 -39.52 -2.55 -0.56
CA LEU A 11 -38.38 -3.49 -0.55
C LEU A 11 -37.82 -3.70 -1.97
N LEU A 12 -38.69 -3.84 -2.97
CA LEU A 12 -38.28 -3.97 -4.37
C LEU A 12 -37.58 -2.70 -4.87
N LEU A 13 -38.08 -1.51 -4.50
CA LEU A 13 -37.46 -0.22 -4.81
C LEU A 13 -36.07 -0.09 -4.17
N LEU A 14 -35.91 -0.48 -2.90
CA LEU A 14 -34.61 -0.47 -2.22
C LEU A 14 -33.60 -1.41 -2.90
N ARG A 15 -34.04 -2.61 -3.31
CA ARG A 15 -33.21 -3.57 -4.03
C ARG A 15 -32.82 -3.07 -5.42
N ALA A 16 -33.75 -2.47 -6.15
CA ALA A 16 -33.50 -1.89 -7.46
C ALA A 16 -32.50 -0.73 -7.36
N LEU A 17 -32.63 0.13 -6.34
CA LEU A 17 -31.68 1.21 -6.08
C LEU A 17 -30.27 0.68 -5.79
N GLY A 18 -30.15 -0.32 -4.92
CA GLY A 18 -28.85 -0.95 -4.63
C GLY A 18 -28.24 -1.64 -5.86
N PHE A 19 -29.06 -2.26 -6.70
CA PHE A 19 -28.63 -2.87 -7.96
C PHE A 19 -28.11 -1.82 -8.95
N LEU A 20 -28.83 -0.71 -9.12
CA LEU A 20 -28.39 0.41 -9.96
C LEU A 20 -27.09 1.03 -9.45
N MET A 21 -26.98 1.24 -8.14
CA MET A 21 -25.77 1.76 -7.50
C MET A 21 -24.57 0.82 -7.72
N GLY A 22 -24.78 -0.50 -7.60
CA GLY A 22 -23.77 -1.51 -7.91
C GLY A 22 -23.35 -1.49 -9.38
N LEU A 23 -24.29 -1.30 -10.31
CA LEU A 23 -24.03 -1.23 -11.75
C LEU A 23 -23.21 0.02 -12.10
N VAL A 24 -23.51 1.17 -11.46
CA VAL A 24 -22.71 2.41 -11.57
C VAL A 24 -21.29 2.20 -11.04
N ILE A 25 -21.12 1.55 -9.88
CA ILE A 25 -19.79 1.24 -9.33
C ILE A 25 -19.00 0.32 -10.28
N LYS A 26 -19.63 -0.75 -10.79
CA LYS A 26 -18.96 -1.67 -11.74
C LYS A 26 -18.60 -0.99 -13.05
N ALA A 27 -19.46 -0.11 -13.57
CA ALA A 27 -19.18 0.69 -14.76
C ALA A 27 -18.02 1.67 -14.49
N ALA A 28 -18.01 2.34 -13.34
CA ALA A 28 -16.92 3.23 -12.95
C ALA A 28 -15.57 2.49 -12.86
N VAL A 29 -15.56 1.28 -12.32
CA VAL A 29 -14.34 0.44 -12.28
C VAL A 29 -13.92 -0.01 -13.69
N ALA A 30 -14.87 -0.44 -14.53
CA ALA A 30 -14.59 -0.88 -15.90
C ALA A 30 -14.06 0.24 -16.81
N LEU A 31 -14.49 1.48 -16.58
CA LEU A 31 -14.03 2.67 -17.32
C LEU A 31 -12.69 3.23 -16.82
N GLY A 32 -12.00 2.52 -15.92
CA GLY A 32 -10.73 2.98 -15.36
C GLY A 32 -10.92 3.94 -14.20
N GLY A 33 -11.80 3.56 -13.25
CA GLY A 33 -11.95 4.21 -11.94
C GLY A 33 -10.59 4.41 -11.24
N PRO A 34 -10.55 5.22 -10.17
CA PRO A 34 -9.30 5.76 -9.62
C PRO A 34 -8.23 4.67 -9.54
N LYS A 35 -7.23 4.80 -10.41
CA LYS A 35 -6.03 3.99 -10.33
C LYS A 35 -5.41 4.42 -9.01
N PHE A 36 -5.55 3.59 -8.00
CA PHE A 36 -4.68 3.70 -6.84
C PHE A 36 -3.29 3.45 -7.41
N ASP A 37 -2.57 4.53 -7.73
CA ASP A 37 -1.15 4.45 -8.00
C ASP A 37 -0.58 3.74 -6.78
N SER A 38 -0.23 2.46 -6.97
CA SER A 38 0.62 1.79 -6.01
C SER A 38 1.85 2.68 -5.98
N ARG A 39 2.01 3.44 -4.89
CA ARG A 39 3.20 4.26 -4.66
C ARG A 39 4.35 3.29 -4.54
N THR A 40 4.84 2.86 -5.70
CA THR A 40 5.87 1.86 -5.82
C THR A 40 7.12 2.60 -5.43
N THR A 41 7.67 2.21 -4.29
CA THR A 41 8.89 2.79 -3.76
C THR A 41 9.96 2.70 -4.84
N ARG A 42 10.77 3.75 -5.01
CA ARG A 42 11.91 3.72 -5.94
C ARG A 42 12.78 2.49 -5.67
N PRO A 43 13.36 1.85 -6.70
CA PRO A 43 14.25 0.71 -6.50
C PRO A 43 15.40 1.06 -5.56
N VAL A 44 15.96 0.04 -4.91
CA VAL A 44 17.12 0.21 -4.03
C VAL A 44 18.36 0.43 -4.92
N THR A 45 18.99 1.59 -4.77
CA THR A 45 20.21 1.96 -5.52
C THR A 45 21.48 1.82 -4.66
N GLU A 46 21.35 1.87 -3.34
CA GLU A 46 22.47 1.80 -2.41
C GLU A 46 23.10 0.40 -2.38
N PRO A 47 24.38 0.24 -2.80
CA PRO A 47 25.02 -1.08 -2.91
C PRO A 47 25.08 -1.84 -1.58
N LEU A 48 25.26 -1.12 -0.48
CA LEU A 48 25.30 -1.72 0.87
C LEU A 48 23.98 -2.37 1.26
N LEU A 49 22.85 -1.88 0.74
CA LEU A 49 21.52 -2.42 1.00
C LEU A 49 21.17 -3.61 0.11
N LEU A 50 21.94 -3.84 -0.96
CA LEU A 50 21.80 -5.01 -1.85
C LEU A 50 22.54 -6.24 -1.31
N LEU A 51 23.44 -6.06 -0.35
CA LEU A 51 24.19 -7.13 0.28
C LEU A 51 23.38 -7.82 1.38
N SER A 52 23.57 -9.13 1.53
CA SER A 52 22.97 -9.87 2.64
C SER A 52 23.59 -9.49 3.98
N GLY A 53 22.87 -9.71 5.08
CA GLY A 53 23.37 -9.44 6.44
C GLY A 53 24.68 -10.19 6.76
N VAL A 54 24.85 -11.42 6.25
CA VAL A 54 26.08 -12.20 6.42
C VAL A 54 27.25 -11.59 5.65
N GLN A 55 27.00 -11.10 4.42
CA GLN A 55 28.02 -10.41 3.62
C GLN A 55 28.44 -9.10 4.28
N LEU A 56 27.49 -8.29 4.74
CA LEU A 56 27.77 -7.06 5.50
C LEU A 56 28.59 -7.36 6.76
N ALA A 57 28.20 -8.36 7.56
CA ALA A 57 28.93 -8.75 8.76
C ALA A 57 30.38 -9.17 8.45
N LYS A 58 30.59 -9.92 7.35
CA LYS A 58 31.93 -10.30 6.88
C LYS A 58 32.75 -9.06 6.51
N LEU A 59 32.18 -8.12 5.75
CA LEU A 59 32.87 -6.89 5.35
C LEU A 59 33.22 -5.99 6.55
N ILE A 60 32.34 -5.89 7.54
CA ILE A 60 32.57 -5.13 8.78
C ILE A 60 33.72 -5.76 9.58
N ARG A 61 33.71 -7.09 9.78
CA ARG A 61 34.81 -7.80 10.46
C ARG A 61 36.15 -7.65 9.75
N GLN A 62 36.12 -7.61 8.41
CA GLN A 62 37.29 -7.34 7.57
C GLN A 62 37.67 -5.85 7.51
N ARG A 63 36.97 -4.97 8.24
CA ARG A 63 37.15 -3.51 8.25
C ARG A 63 37.05 -2.84 6.86
N LYS A 64 36.38 -3.50 5.91
CA LYS A 64 36.16 -2.97 4.55
C LYS A 64 35.01 -1.97 4.49
N VAL A 65 34.07 -2.07 5.43
CA VAL A 65 32.92 -1.19 5.54
C VAL A 65 32.76 -0.83 7.02
N LYS A 66 32.50 0.44 7.34
CA LYS A 66 32.24 0.85 8.72
C LYS A 66 30.78 0.58 9.06
N CYS A 67 30.52 0.15 10.30
CA CYS A 67 29.17 -0.08 10.79
C CYS A 67 28.30 1.19 10.66
N ILE A 68 28.87 2.37 10.94
CA ILE A 68 28.16 3.65 10.85
C ILE A 68 27.64 3.94 9.44
N ASP A 69 28.43 3.61 8.41
CA ASP A 69 28.04 3.84 7.01
C ASP A 69 26.85 2.96 6.62
N VAL A 70 26.84 1.71 7.10
CA VAL A 70 25.73 0.77 6.88
C VAL A 70 24.45 1.28 7.55
N VAL A 71 24.52 1.66 8.83
CA VAL A 71 23.36 2.17 9.57
C VAL A 71 22.83 3.45 8.90
N GLN A 72 23.71 4.35 8.47
CA GLN A 72 23.32 5.58 7.80
C GLN A 72 22.61 5.29 6.46
N ALA A 73 23.09 4.30 5.69
CA ALA A 73 22.43 3.88 4.45
C ALA A 73 20.99 3.37 4.71
N TYR A 74 20.78 2.57 5.76
CA TYR A 74 19.43 2.14 6.16
C TYR A 74 18.55 3.29 6.62
N ILE A 75 19.07 4.23 7.42
CA ILE A 75 18.33 5.42 7.86
C ILE A 75 17.88 6.25 6.65
N ASN A 76 18.77 6.48 5.68
CA ASN A 76 18.44 7.22 4.47
C ASN A 76 17.32 6.53 3.69
N ARG A 77 17.40 5.20 3.53
CA ARG A 77 16.35 4.43 2.86
C ARG A 77 15.02 4.47 3.62
N ILE A 78 15.06 4.44 4.94
CA ILE A 78 13.87 4.56 5.78
C ILE A 78 13.21 5.93 5.57
N LYS A 79 13.98 7.02 5.54
CA LYS A 79 13.43 8.37 5.29
C LYS A 79 12.72 8.46 3.94
N ASP A 80 13.24 7.79 2.92
CA ASP A 80 12.65 7.79 1.58
C ASP A 80 11.39 6.94 1.48
N VAL A 81 11.35 5.79 2.16
CA VAL A 81 10.29 4.77 2.01
C VAL A 81 9.18 4.88 3.05
N ASN A 82 9.51 5.25 4.30
CA ASN A 82 8.55 5.28 5.39
C ASN A 82 7.32 6.16 5.12
N PRO A 83 7.41 7.32 4.44
CA PRO A 83 6.23 8.11 4.10
C PRO A 83 5.22 7.38 3.19
N MET A 84 5.65 6.35 2.47
CA MET A 84 4.80 5.56 1.59
C MET A 84 4.16 4.37 2.31
N ILE A 85 4.90 3.70 3.20
CA ILE A 85 4.48 2.43 3.81
C ILE A 85 4.14 2.51 5.30
N ASN A 86 4.55 3.59 5.97
CA ASN A 86 4.41 3.80 7.42
C ASN A 86 4.89 2.60 8.26
N GLY A 87 6.08 2.07 7.95
CA GLY A 87 6.66 0.91 8.64
C GLY A 87 7.31 1.24 9.98
N ILE A 88 7.60 2.52 10.26
CA ILE A 88 8.23 3.01 11.49
C ILE A 88 7.43 4.20 12.01
N VAL A 89 6.97 4.12 13.26
CA VAL A 89 6.12 5.13 13.91
C VAL A 89 6.91 5.99 14.89
N LYS A 90 7.96 5.43 15.52
CA LYS A 90 8.79 6.13 16.52
C LYS A 90 10.26 5.93 16.21
N TYR A 91 11.03 7.01 16.34
CA TYR A 91 12.48 7.06 16.18
C TYR A 91 13.17 7.21 17.53
#